data_AF-A0A2D7U4U0-F1
#
_entry.id   AF-A0A2D7U4U0-F1
#
_cell.length_a   1.000
_cell.length_b   1.000
_cell.length_c   1.000
_cell.angle_alpha   90.00
_cell.angle_beta   90.00
_cell.angle_gamma   90.00
#
_symmetry.space_group_name_H-M   'P 1'
#
loop_
_entity.id
_entity.type
_entity.pdbx_description
1 polymer ?
#
loop_
_entity_poly.entity_id
_entity_poly.type
_entity_poly.pdbx_seq_one_letter_code
_entity_poly.pdbx_strand_id
1 'polypeptide(L)'
;MTVAPTFARFKRSEWSSAFRNVEEELTDVPLKPLRGSVPEALRGSLYRNGPGRLERDGQRLHHPFDGDGMITALHFDAEGVRCSNRFVRTSGWKAEEAAGKVLFRGVFGSQKPGGPLANAFDLRLKNIANTSVVRLGEDLLALWEAAEPHALDPQTLET
;
A
#
# COMPACT_ATOMS: atom_id res chain seq x y z
N MET A 1 -28.06 11.20 -25.85
CA MET A 1 -27.95 10.35 -24.64
C MET A 1 -28.13 11.24 -23.42
N THR A 2 -29.27 11.15 -22.76
CA THR A 2 -29.56 11.87 -21.52
C THR A 2 -28.99 11.04 -20.37
N VAL A 3 -27.86 11.45 -19.80
CA VAL A 3 -27.34 10.83 -18.58
C VAL A 3 -28.30 11.25 -17.46
N ALA A 4 -29.00 10.30 -16.86
CA ALA A 4 -29.88 10.57 -15.74
C ALA A 4 -29.09 11.29 -14.62
N PRO A 5 -29.68 12.28 -13.93
CA PRO A 5 -28.98 13.00 -12.88
C PRO A 5 -28.59 12.02 -11.77
N THR A 6 -27.29 11.76 -11.65
CA THR A 6 -26.74 10.88 -10.61
C THR A 6 -26.87 11.59 -9.27
N PHE A 7 -27.85 11.21 -8.45
CA PHE A 7 -27.83 11.59 -7.05
C PHE A 7 -26.56 10.99 -6.42
N ALA A 8 -25.66 11.83 -5.95
CA ALA A 8 -24.44 11.38 -5.30
C ALA A 8 -24.80 10.68 -3.99
N ARG A 9 -24.75 9.34 -3.98
CA ARG A 9 -24.95 8.50 -2.78
C ARG A 9 -23.83 8.64 -1.76
N PHE A 10 -22.77 9.39 -2.08
CA PHE A 10 -21.61 9.65 -1.23
C PHE A 10 -21.02 11.04 -1.51
N LYS A 11 -20.29 11.59 -0.55
CA LYS A 11 -19.53 12.83 -0.75
C LYS A 11 -18.16 12.50 -1.35
N ARG A 12 -17.82 13.14 -2.47
CA ARG A 12 -16.53 12.93 -3.15
C ARG A 12 -15.33 13.26 -2.24
N SER A 13 -15.44 14.29 -1.40
CA SER A 13 -14.41 14.67 -0.44
C SER A 13 -14.11 13.55 0.56
N GLU A 14 -15.15 12.90 1.10
CA GLU A 14 -15.02 11.76 2.02
C GLU A 14 -14.32 10.58 1.33
N TRP A 15 -14.73 10.21 0.12
CA TRP A 15 -14.06 9.17 -0.67
C TRP A 15 -12.58 9.52 -0.95
N SER A 16 -12.29 10.74 -1.38
CA SER A 16 -10.91 11.16 -1.69
C SER A 16 -10.01 11.19 -0.46
N SER A 17 -10.60 11.33 0.74
CA SER A 17 -9.85 11.37 2.00
C SER A 17 -9.17 10.04 2.34
N ALA A 18 -9.58 8.94 1.71
CA ALA A 18 -8.94 7.64 1.80
C ALA A 18 -7.62 7.56 1.00
N PHE A 19 -7.37 8.49 0.09
CA PHE A 19 -6.15 8.54 -0.74
C PHE A 19 -5.13 9.53 -0.17
N ARG A 20 -4.69 9.24 1.07
CA ARG A 20 -3.64 9.93 1.80
C ARG A 20 -2.56 8.93 2.23
N ASN A 21 -1.42 9.45 2.69
CA ASN A 21 -0.36 8.61 3.23
C ASN A 21 -0.84 7.86 4.48
N VAL A 22 -0.37 6.64 4.63
CA VAL A 22 -0.28 5.99 5.94
C VAL A 22 0.97 6.53 6.63
N GLU A 23 0.79 7.08 7.81
CA GLU A 23 1.85 7.79 8.56
C GLU A 23 2.55 6.86 9.56
N GLU A 24 1.85 5.83 10.03
CA GLU A 24 2.33 4.93 11.09
C GLU A 24 2.35 3.48 10.63
N GLU A 25 3.44 2.79 10.95
CA GLU A 25 3.53 1.34 10.91
C GLU A 25 3.27 0.78 12.31
N LEU A 26 2.31 -0.13 12.38
CA LEU A 26 1.88 -0.81 13.59
C LEU A 26 2.54 -2.19 13.63
N THR A 27 2.95 -2.59 14.83
CA THR A 27 3.50 -3.92 15.08
C THR A 27 2.68 -4.56 16.20
N ASP A 28 1.97 -5.64 15.86
CA ASP A 28 1.27 -6.50 16.80
C ASP A 28 0.29 -5.77 17.73
N VAL A 29 -0.44 -4.78 17.20
CA VAL A 29 -1.35 -3.95 18.00
C VAL A 29 -2.67 -4.69 18.23
N PRO A 30 -3.08 -4.93 19.49
CA PRO A 30 -4.35 -5.61 19.77
C PRO A 30 -5.54 -4.74 19.35
N LEU A 31 -6.49 -5.32 18.61
CA LEU A 31 -7.71 -4.66 18.22
C LEU A 31 -8.89 -5.12 19.09
N LYS A 32 -9.73 -4.16 19.49
CA LYS A 32 -10.98 -4.43 20.19
C LYS A 32 -12.16 -4.29 19.22
N PRO A 33 -13.01 -5.32 19.07
CA PRO A 33 -14.25 -5.20 18.30
C PRO A 33 -15.12 -4.07 18.85
N LEU A 34 -15.53 -3.14 17.98
CA LEU A 34 -16.45 -2.06 18.37
C LEU A 34 -17.86 -2.60 18.66
N ARG A 35 -18.25 -3.69 17.99
CA ARG A 35 -19.55 -4.38 18.13
C ARG A 35 -19.36 -5.88 17.95
N GLY A 36 -20.16 -6.67 18.67
CA GLY A 36 -20.11 -8.13 18.61
C GLY A 36 -18.84 -8.72 19.23
N SER A 37 -18.54 -9.97 18.84
CA SER A 37 -17.33 -10.70 19.25
C SER A 37 -16.68 -11.38 18.05
N VAL A 38 -15.37 -11.63 18.13
CA VAL A 38 -14.65 -12.43 17.13
C VAL A 38 -15.02 -13.90 17.35
N PRO A 39 -15.46 -14.64 16.33
CA PRO A 39 -15.78 -16.06 16.48
C PRO A 39 -14.55 -16.88 16.92
N GLU A 40 -14.72 -17.76 17.90
CA GLU A 40 -13.63 -18.62 18.40
C GLU A 40 -13.07 -19.57 17.34
N ALA A 41 -13.86 -19.94 16.34
CA ALA A 41 -13.40 -20.78 15.23
C ALA A 41 -12.59 -20.00 14.18
N LEU A 42 -12.62 -18.66 14.18
CA LEU A 42 -11.85 -17.85 13.24
C LEU A 42 -10.40 -17.78 13.71
N ARG A 43 -9.53 -18.53 13.05
CA ARG A 43 -8.09 -18.61 13.34
C ARG A 43 -7.30 -18.46 12.05
N GLY A 44 -6.18 -17.76 12.12
CA GLY A 44 -5.29 -17.56 10.98
C GLY A 44 -5.04 -16.08 10.72
N SER A 45 -4.72 -15.74 9.47
CA SER A 45 -4.28 -14.39 9.13
C SER A 45 -4.92 -13.91 7.84
N LEU A 46 -5.40 -12.66 7.85
CA LEU A 46 -5.83 -11.95 6.66
C LEU A 46 -4.73 -10.96 6.26
N TYR A 47 -4.15 -11.17 5.08
CA TYR A 47 -3.20 -10.25 4.48
C TYR A 47 -3.88 -9.43 3.38
N ARG A 48 -3.59 -8.13 3.33
CA ARG A 48 -4.01 -7.21 2.28
C ARG A 48 -2.82 -6.37 1.84
N ASN A 49 -2.74 -6.10 0.54
CA ASN A 49 -1.78 -5.16 -0.02
C ASN A 49 -2.52 -3.95 -0.60
N GLY A 50 -1.83 -2.82 -0.72
CA GLY A 50 -2.31 -1.60 -1.34
C GLY A 50 -1.29 -0.47 -1.27
N PRO A 51 -1.55 0.65 -1.95
CA PRO A 51 -0.68 1.81 -1.87
C PRO A 51 -0.79 2.51 -0.51
N GLY A 52 0.30 2.56 0.25
CA GLY A 52 0.39 3.26 1.53
C GLY A 52 1.03 4.65 1.45
N ARG A 53 1.79 4.95 0.39
CA ARG A 53 2.45 6.25 0.17
C ARG A 53 1.99 6.85 -1.14
N LEU A 54 1.32 8.00 -1.07
CA LEU A 54 0.69 8.71 -2.17
C LEU A 54 1.25 10.12 -2.37
N GLU A 55 2.13 10.56 -1.48
CA GLU A 55 2.81 11.86 -1.52
C GLU A 55 4.18 11.75 -0.85
N ARG A 56 5.18 12.46 -1.41
CA ARG A 56 6.50 12.69 -0.78
C ARG A 56 6.91 14.14 -1.01
N ASP A 57 7.33 14.84 0.05
CA ASP A 57 7.83 16.22 -0.01
C ASP A 57 6.87 17.20 -0.73
N GLY A 58 5.59 17.17 -0.37
CA GLY A 58 4.55 17.99 -1.00
C GLY A 58 4.20 17.58 -2.44
N GLN A 59 4.90 16.61 -3.01
CA GLN A 59 4.62 16.10 -4.34
C GLN A 59 3.68 14.90 -4.28
N ARG A 60 2.41 15.15 -4.63
CA ARG A 60 1.39 14.10 -4.74
C ARG A 60 1.57 13.29 -6.02
N LEU A 61 1.35 11.99 -5.93
CA LEU A 61 1.30 11.11 -7.10
C LEU A 61 0.11 11.46 -8.00
N HIS A 62 0.29 11.21 -9.31
CA HIS A 62 -0.77 11.41 -10.29
C HIS A 62 -1.89 10.38 -10.14
N HIS A 63 -1.51 9.12 -9.88
CA HIS A 63 -2.43 8.00 -9.76
C HIS A 63 -2.08 7.13 -8.54
N PRO A 64 -3.05 6.63 -7.77
CA PRO A 64 -2.77 5.85 -6.56
C PRO A 64 -2.02 4.54 -6.81
N PHE A 65 -2.12 3.97 -8.02
CA PHE A 65 -1.37 2.76 -8.36
C PHE A 65 0.13 2.97 -8.50
N ASP A 66 0.61 4.23 -8.56
CA ASP A 66 2.05 4.52 -8.47
C ASP A 66 2.56 4.54 -7.01
N GLY A 67 1.67 4.38 -6.02
CA GLY A 67 2.00 4.45 -4.61
C GLY A 67 2.76 3.23 -4.10
N ASP A 68 3.64 3.45 -3.12
CA ASP A 68 4.43 2.37 -2.53
C ASP A 68 3.54 1.35 -1.80
N GLY A 69 3.82 0.07 -2.00
CA GLY A 69 3.07 -1.04 -1.41
C GLY A 69 3.22 -1.13 0.09
N MET A 70 2.10 -1.36 0.77
CA MET A 70 2.01 -1.58 2.19
C MET A 70 1.15 -2.81 2.46
N ILE A 71 1.70 -3.75 3.22
CA ILE A 71 0.94 -4.90 3.69
C ILE A 71 0.27 -4.54 5.00
N THR A 72 -1.01 -4.89 5.11
CA THR A 72 -1.76 -4.94 6.37
C THR A 72 -2.05 -6.40 6.67
N ALA A 73 -1.78 -6.82 7.91
CA ALA A 73 -2.08 -8.15 8.42
C ALA A 73 -3.00 -8.06 9.64
N LEU A 74 -4.04 -8.89 9.64
CA LEU A 74 -4.87 -9.14 10.81
C LEU A 74 -4.66 -10.60 11.23
N HIS A 75 -4.13 -10.82 12.42
CA HIS A 75 -3.91 -12.14 13.01
C HIS A 75 -5.01 -12.45 14.00
N PHE A 76 -5.65 -13.61 13.84
CA PHE A 76 -6.75 -14.08 14.68
C PHE A 76 -6.30 -15.33 15.45
N ASP A 77 -6.32 -15.23 16.78
CA ASP A 77 -5.91 -16.29 17.70
C ASP A 77 -6.88 -16.39 18.90
N ALA A 78 -6.48 -17.14 19.93
CA ALA A 78 -7.27 -17.33 21.14
C ALA A 78 -7.37 -16.06 22.02
N GLU A 79 -6.42 -15.13 21.88
CA GLU A 79 -6.36 -13.88 22.64
C GLU A 79 -7.16 -12.76 21.96
N GLY A 80 -7.39 -12.87 20.65
CA GLY A 80 -8.30 -12.01 19.91
C GLY A 80 -7.82 -11.74 18.49
N VAL A 81 -7.75 -10.46 18.12
CA VAL A 81 -7.25 -10.01 16.83
C VAL A 81 -6.16 -8.96 17.03
N ARG A 82 -5.05 -9.13 16.31
CA ARG A 82 -3.92 -8.18 16.30
C ARG A 82 -3.68 -7.65 14.90
N CYS A 83 -3.21 -6.41 14.81
CA CYS A 83 -2.98 -5.71 13.56
C CYS A 83 -1.51 -5.30 13.42
N SER A 84 -0.96 -5.58 12.25
CA SER A 84 0.33 -5.07 11.82
C SER A 84 0.19 -4.45 10.43
N ASN A 85 0.95 -3.40 10.15
CA ASN A 85 1.11 -2.90 8.79
C ASN A 85 2.54 -2.44 8.55
N ARG A 86 3.08 -2.73 7.37
CA ARG A 86 4.45 -2.39 7.01
C ARG A 86 4.58 -2.13 5.52
N PHE A 87 5.32 -1.10 5.14
CA PHE A 87 5.68 -0.88 3.75
C PHE A 87 6.61 -1.99 3.28
N VAL A 88 6.38 -2.47 2.06
CA VAL A 88 7.32 -3.36 1.38
C VAL A 88 8.58 -2.56 1.09
N ARG A 89 9.71 -3.00 1.65
CA ARG A 89 10.97 -2.24 1.58
C ARG A 89 11.68 -2.49 0.25
N THR A 90 11.04 -2.14 -0.85
CA THR A 90 11.61 -2.25 -2.21
C THR A 90 12.84 -1.34 -2.35
N SER A 91 13.70 -1.62 -3.32
CA SER A 91 14.88 -0.78 -3.58
C SER A 91 14.51 0.68 -3.88
N GLY A 92 13.43 0.89 -4.63
CA GLY A 92 12.91 2.22 -4.94
C GLY A 92 12.32 2.92 -3.72
N TRP A 93 11.58 2.19 -2.87
CA TRP A 93 11.09 2.73 -1.60
C TRP A 93 12.25 3.20 -0.72
N LYS A 94 13.27 2.36 -0.52
CA LYS A 94 14.46 2.68 0.30
C LYS A 94 15.19 3.93 -0.22
N ALA A 95 15.35 4.04 -1.54
CA ALA A 95 16.04 5.17 -2.16
C ALA A 95 15.25 6.49 -2.01
N GLU A 96 13.94 6.48 -2.23
CA GLU A 96 13.10 7.67 -2.08
C GLU A 96 12.90 8.07 -0.61
N GLU A 97 12.90 7.10 0.30
CA GLU A 97 12.89 7.35 1.75
C GLU A 97 14.19 8.06 2.17
N ALA A 98 15.34 7.52 1.78
CA ALA A 98 16.63 8.11 2.11
C ALA A 98 16.83 9.51 1.49
N ALA A 99 16.29 9.75 0.29
CA ALA A 99 16.37 11.04 -0.39
C ALA A 99 15.28 12.03 0.05
N GLY A 100 14.25 11.56 0.75
CA GLY A 100 13.09 12.35 1.14
C GLY A 100 12.26 12.89 -0.03
N LYS A 101 12.39 12.35 -1.25
CA LYS A 101 11.72 12.88 -2.46
C LYS A 101 11.48 11.80 -3.51
N VAL A 102 10.62 12.11 -4.49
CA VAL A 102 10.36 11.24 -5.65
C VAL A 102 11.60 11.18 -6.56
N LEU A 103 12.08 9.96 -6.84
CA LEU A 103 13.27 9.68 -7.65
C LEU A 103 12.97 8.88 -8.92
N PHE A 104 11.79 8.27 -8.99
CA PHE A 104 11.37 7.42 -10.09
C PHE A 104 10.08 7.93 -10.74
N ARG A 105 9.89 7.56 -12.00
CA ARG A 105 8.62 7.77 -12.71
C ARG A 105 7.65 6.65 -12.34
N GLY A 106 6.38 7.00 -12.22
CA GLY A 106 5.28 6.07 -12.08
C GLY A 106 4.81 5.55 -13.44
N VAL A 107 4.31 4.32 -13.47
CA VAL A 107 3.74 3.69 -14.67
C VAL A 107 2.47 4.41 -15.10
N PHE A 108 1.70 4.92 -14.13
CA PHE A 108 0.41 5.56 -14.36
C PHE A 108 0.51 7.08 -14.46
N GLY A 109 1.71 7.62 -14.70
CA GLY A 109 1.91 9.03 -15.07
C GLY A 109 2.48 9.93 -13.99
N SER A 110 2.81 9.40 -12.79
CA SER A 110 3.57 10.19 -11.81
C SER A 110 4.96 10.51 -12.34
N GLN A 111 5.38 11.77 -12.25
CA GLN A 111 6.66 12.25 -12.76
C GLN A 111 7.60 12.64 -11.62
N LYS A 112 8.90 12.65 -11.90
CA LYS A 112 9.89 13.23 -10.99
C LYS A 112 9.83 14.77 -11.04
N PRO A 113 10.26 15.47 -9.98
CA PRO A 113 10.44 16.91 -10.03
C PRO A 113 11.53 17.30 -11.04
N GLY A 114 11.48 18.54 -11.54
CA GLY A 114 12.45 19.07 -12.53
C GLY A 114 11.97 19.10 -13.98
N GLY A 115 10.67 18.84 -14.23
CA GLY A 115 10.03 19.03 -15.53
C GLY A 115 10.42 18.01 -16.60
N PRO A 116 10.12 18.28 -17.88
CA PRO A 116 10.32 17.34 -18.98
C PRO A 116 11.77 16.87 -19.12
N LEU A 117 12.75 17.74 -18.93
CA LEU A 117 14.18 17.38 -19.04
C LEU A 117 14.61 16.37 -17.98
N ALA A 118 14.14 16.51 -16.74
CA ALA A 118 14.45 15.55 -15.68
C ALA A 118 13.82 14.17 -15.92
N ASN A 119 12.75 14.10 -16.70
CA ASN A 119 12.00 12.87 -16.99
C ASN A 119 12.35 12.28 -18.38
N ALA A 120 12.96 13.05 -19.27
CA ALA A 120 13.34 12.62 -20.62
C ALA A 120 14.34 11.45 -20.55
N PHE A 121 14.10 10.43 -21.37
CA PHE A 121 14.92 9.23 -21.49
C PHE A 121 15.15 8.41 -20.20
N ASP A 122 14.43 8.71 -19.10
CA ASP A 122 14.45 7.88 -17.90
C ASP A 122 13.54 6.67 -18.08
N LEU A 123 14.17 5.51 -18.35
CA LEU A 123 13.51 4.23 -18.58
C LEU A 123 13.53 3.32 -17.34
N ARG A 124 14.01 3.81 -16.19
CA ARG A 124 14.05 3.02 -14.96
C ARG A 124 12.61 2.76 -14.48
N LEU A 125 12.33 1.50 -14.13
CA LEU A 125 11.05 1.09 -13.56
C LEU A 125 11.21 0.83 -12.07
N LYS A 126 10.35 1.45 -11.26
CA LYS A 126 10.30 1.21 -9.82
C LYS A 126 9.32 0.07 -9.53
N ASN A 127 9.81 -1.04 -8.99
CA ASN A 127 8.92 -2.04 -8.40
C ASN A 127 8.36 -1.50 -7.08
N ILE A 128 7.04 -1.37 -7.03
CA ILE A 128 6.28 -0.81 -5.89
C ILE A 128 5.54 -1.86 -5.08
N ALA A 129 5.48 -3.12 -5.54
CA ALA A 129 4.95 -4.26 -4.79
C ALA A 129 3.60 -4.01 -4.09
N ASN A 130 2.61 -3.40 -4.77
CA ASN A 130 1.42 -2.82 -4.11
C ASN A 130 0.06 -3.47 -4.49
N THR A 131 0.04 -4.46 -5.38
CA THR A 131 -1.22 -4.95 -5.99
C THR A 131 -1.88 -6.04 -5.15
N SER A 132 -1.13 -7.08 -4.80
CA SER A 132 -1.67 -8.26 -4.14
C SER A 132 -0.65 -8.87 -3.17
N VAL A 133 -1.11 -9.83 -2.37
CA VAL A 133 -0.27 -10.58 -1.45
C VAL A 133 -0.79 -12.02 -1.35
N VAL A 134 0.11 -12.99 -1.37
CA VAL A 134 -0.23 -14.41 -1.27
C VAL A 134 0.75 -15.11 -0.33
N ARG A 135 0.26 -16.06 0.47
CA ARG A 135 1.11 -16.97 1.23
C ARG A 135 1.40 -18.21 0.39
N LEU A 136 2.68 -18.50 0.15
CA LEU A 136 3.13 -19.64 -0.64
C LEU A 136 4.16 -20.42 0.17
N GLY A 137 3.76 -21.56 0.73
CA GLY A 137 4.59 -22.29 1.69
C GLY A 137 4.81 -21.47 2.96
N GLU A 138 6.08 -21.30 3.34
CA GLU A 138 6.44 -20.51 4.51
C GLU A 138 6.51 -19.01 4.23
N ASP A 139 6.63 -18.60 2.96
CA ASP A 139 6.83 -17.20 2.58
C ASP A 139 5.51 -16.46 2.34
N LEU A 140 5.52 -15.16 2.63
CA LEU A 140 4.47 -14.22 2.23
C LEU A 140 4.99 -13.37 1.07
N LEU A 141 4.34 -13.45 -0.10
CA LEU A 141 4.81 -12.78 -1.31
C LEU A 141 3.95 -11.54 -1.62
N ALA A 142 4.55 -10.35 -1.60
CA ALA A 142 3.96 -9.13 -2.12
C ALA A 142 4.14 -9.04 -3.64
N LEU A 143 3.04 -8.80 -4.35
CA LEU A 143 2.95 -8.89 -5.81
C LEU A 143 2.65 -7.53 -6.44
N TRP A 144 3.20 -7.32 -7.64
CA TRP A 144 2.89 -6.21 -8.54
C TRP A 144 2.98 -6.70 -9.99
N GLU A 145 2.08 -6.26 -10.87
CA GLU A 145 1.91 -6.91 -12.18
C GLU A 145 3.12 -6.77 -13.12
N ALA A 146 3.98 -5.77 -12.88
CA ALA A 146 5.04 -5.40 -13.82
C ALA A 146 6.46 -5.78 -13.36
N ALA A 147 6.63 -6.54 -12.27
CA ALA A 147 7.92 -7.07 -11.85
C ALA A 147 7.81 -8.28 -10.91
N GLU A 148 8.96 -8.77 -10.44
CA GLU A 148 9.10 -9.91 -9.53
C GLU A 148 8.47 -9.64 -8.15
N PRO A 149 8.02 -10.71 -7.45
CA PRO A 149 7.48 -10.59 -6.10
C PRO A 149 8.56 -10.22 -5.08
N HIS A 150 8.14 -9.67 -3.94
CA HIS A 150 8.99 -9.52 -2.76
C HIS A 150 8.53 -10.50 -1.68
N ALA A 151 9.45 -11.33 -1.19
CA ALA A 151 9.20 -12.18 -0.04
C ALA A 151 9.19 -11.35 1.24
N LEU A 152 8.33 -11.73 2.17
CA LEU A 152 8.14 -11.12 3.47
C LEU A 152 8.02 -12.19 4.54
N ASP A 153 8.45 -11.86 5.75
CA ASP A 153 8.13 -12.65 6.94
C ASP A 153 6.61 -12.58 7.24
N PRO A 154 5.88 -13.70 7.37
CA PRO A 154 4.43 -13.67 7.57
C PRO A 154 3.95 -13.11 8.92
N GLN A 155 4.84 -13.01 9.92
CA GLN A 155 4.54 -12.51 11.26
C GLN A 155 4.93 -11.03 11.40
N THR A 156 6.14 -10.67 10.97
CA THR A 156 6.69 -9.32 11.15
C THR A 156 6.47 -8.41 9.94
N LEU A 157 6.11 -8.98 8.78
CA LEU A 157 5.99 -8.31 7.48
C LEU A 157 7.31 -7.73 6.96
N GLU A 158 8.44 -8.11 7.54
CA GLU A 158 9.76 -7.66 7.11
C GLU A 158 10.11 -8.21 5.73
N THR A 159 10.71 -7.36 4.88
CA THR A 159 11.14 -7.67 3.50
C THR A 159 12.60 -8.12 3.46
#